data_AF-A0A9E3VIQ5-F1
#
_entry.id   AF-A0A9E3VIQ5-F1
#
_cell.length_a   1.000
_cell.length_b   1.000
_cell.length_c   1.000
_cell.angle_alpha   90.00
_cell.angle_beta   90.00
_cell.angle_gamma   90.00
#
_symmetry.space_group_name_H-M   'P 1'
#
loop_
_entity.id
_entity.type
_entity.pdbx_description
1 polymer ?
#
loop_
_entity_poly.entity_id
_entity_poly.type
_entity_poly.pdbx_seq_one_letter_code
_entity_poly.pdbx_strand_id
1 'polypeptide(L)'
;MDLLQQIKLINNSIDSILNTYSSPDIGQLDYLSGLIQNRTELFSSLSHWRHTTEGSTFVIAHKDFWEQTISTMERDDRSRLEIIKERKETVGKILQERISKKNVLLYHQTGV
;
A
#
# COMPACT_ATOMS: atom_id res chain seq x y z
N MET A 1 6.58 15.77 -16.21
CA MET A 1 6.04 16.28 -14.93
C MET A 1 4.73 15.61 -14.51
N ASP A 2 3.85 15.25 -15.45
CA ASP A 2 2.53 14.67 -15.14
C ASP A 2 2.58 13.31 -14.42
N LEU A 3 3.48 12.39 -14.81
CA LEU A 3 3.61 11.07 -14.18
C LEU A 3 3.96 11.13 -12.68
N LEU A 4 4.88 12.01 -12.27
CA LEU A 4 5.27 12.15 -10.86
C LEU A 4 4.13 12.73 -10.02
N GLN A 5 3.30 13.60 -10.61
CA GLN A 5 2.11 14.15 -9.95
C GLN A 5 1.04 13.07 -9.78
N GLN A 6 0.79 12.24 -10.80
CA GLN A 6 -0.14 11.11 -10.70
C GLN A 6 0.30 10.10 -9.63
N ILE A 7 1.60 9.75 -9.57
CA ILE A 7 2.17 8.89 -8.52
C ILE A 7 1.94 9.49 -7.13
N LYS A 8 2.14 10.81 -6.98
CA LYS A 8 1.90 11.50 -5.71
C LYS A 8 0.42 11.45 -5.28
N LEU A 9 -0.52 11.59 -6.21
CA LEU A 9 -1.94 11.48 -5.91
C LEU A 9 -2.30 10.07 -5.43
N ILE A 10 -1.80 9.03 -6.10
CA ILE A 10 -2.02 7.64 -5.68
C ILE A 10 -1.39 7.37 -4.31
N ASN A 11 -0.18 7.87 -4.05
CA ASN A 11 0.47 7.77 -2.73
C ASN A 11 -0.45 8.33 -1.63
N ASN A 12 -1.02 9.52 -1.82
CA ASN A 12 -1.91 10.13 -0.85
C ASN A 12 -3.17 9.28 -0.59
N SER A 13 -3.73 8.65 -1.63
CA SER A 13 -4.87 7.75 -1.48
C SER A 13 -4.51 6.46 -0.74
N ILE A 14 -3.36 5.86 -1.03
CA ILE A 14 -2.85 4.70 -0.30
C ILE A 14 -2.66 5.05 1.19
N ASP A 15 -2.00 6.17 1.47
CA ASP A 15 -1.75 6.61 2.84
C ASP A 15 -3.05 6.92 3.57
N SER A 16 -4.04 7.52 2.90
CA SER A 16 -5.37 7.71 3.47
C SER A 16 -6.01 6.38 3.87
N ILE A 17 -6.02 5.37 3.01
CA ILE A 17 -6.61 4.06 3.32
C ILE A 17 -5.84 3.37 4.47
N LEU A 18 -4.51 3.38 4.40
CA LEU A 18 -3.66 2.76 5.42
C LEU A 18 -3.72 3.49 6.76
N ASN A 19 -4.06 4.78 6.80
CA ASN A 19 -4.21 5.52 8.05
C ASN A 19 -5.65 5.48 8.61
N THR A 20 -6.65 5.15 7.79
CA THR A 20 -8.07 5.15 8.20
C THR A 20 -8.50 3.83 8.89
N TYR A 21 -7.92 3.52 10.06
CA TYR A 21 -8.41 2.55 11.06
C TYR A 21 -8.12 1.05 10.94
N SER A 22 -8.16 0.44 12.14
CA SER A 22 -7.89 -0.94 12.60
C SER A 22 -8.71 -2.08 11.97
N SER A 23 -9.61 -1.81 11.02
CA SER A 23 -10.34 -2.84 10.28
C SER A 23 -10.91 -2.26 8.97
N PRO A 24 -10.16 -2.32 7.85
CA PRO A 24 -10.66 -1.84 6.55
C PRO A 24 -11.83 -2.70 6.06
N ASP A 25 -12.82 -2.06 5.45
CA ASP A 25 -13.92 -2.77 4.77
C ASP A 25 -13.40 -3.51 3.52
N ILE A 26 -14.07 -4.61 3.12
CA ILE A 26 -13.68 -5.43 1.95
C ILE A 26 -13.49 -4.58 0.69
N GLY A 27 -14.39 -3.64 0.41
CA GLY A 27 -14.31 -2.72 -0.72
C GLY A 27 -13.12 -1.75 -0.64
N GLN A 28 -12.65 -1.42 0.56
CA GLN A 28 -11.45 -0.59 0.75
C GLN A 28 -10.15 -1.37 0.48
N LEU A 29 -10.14 -2.68 0.74
CA LEU A 29 -9.00 -3.56 0.41
C LEU A 29 -8.90 -3.80 -1.10
N ASP A 30 -10.02 -4.02 -1.78
CA ASP A 30 -10.05 -4.12 -3.24
C ASP A 30 -9.61 -2.81 -3.89
N TYR A 31 -10.06 -1.68 -3.35
CA TYR A 31 -9.62 -0.36 -3.81
C TYR A 31 -8.12 -0.11 -3.57
N LEU A 32 -7.57 -0.50 -2.41
CA LEU A 32 -6.14 -0.44 -2.14
C LEU A 32 -5.33 -1.28 -3.13
N SER A 33 -5.79 -2.50 -3.44
CA SER A 33 -5.17 -3.37 -4.44
C SER A 33 -5.14 -2.70 -5.82
N GLY A 34 -6.27 -2.12 -6.24
CA GLY A 34 -6.37 -1.38 -7.51
C GLY A 34 -5.43 -0.17 -7.59
N LEU A 35 -5.28 0.58 -6.49
CA LEU A 35 -4.34 1.71 -6.42
C LEU A 35 -2.88 1.26 -6.54
N ILE A 36 -2.51 0.15 -5.88
CA ILE A 36 -1.16 -0.41 -5.98
C ILE A 36 -0.88 -0.86 -7.42
N GLN A 37 -1.83 -1.54 -8.07
CA GLN A 37 -1.69 -1.98 -9.45
C GLN A 37 -1.52 -0.80 -10.42
N ASN A 38 -2.35 0.24 -10.30
CA ASN A 38 -2.22 1.46 -11.10
C ASN A 38 -0.83 2.11 -10.92
N ARG A 39 -0.33 2.16 -9.68
CA ARG A 39 1.02 2.69 -9.40
C ARG A 39 2.13 1.86 -10.06
N THR A 40 1.98 0.54 -10.14
CA THR A 40 2.91 -0.34 -10.88
C THR A 40 2.96 -0.01 -12.38
N GLU A 41 1.81 0.29 -12.99
CA GLU A 41 1.73 0.70 -14.40
C GLU A 41 2.39 2.08 -14.63
N LEU A 42 2.18 3.02 -13.71
CA LEU A 42 2.86 4.32 -13.75
C LEU A 42 4.37 4.21 -13.55
N PHE A 43 4.86 3.33 -12.68
CA PHE A 43 6.30 3.07 -12.54
C PHE A 43 6.89 2.43 -13.79
N SER A 44 6.16 1.53 -14.43
CA SER A 44 6.56 0.99 -15.72
C SER A 44 6.68 2.12 -16.73
N SER A 45 5.69 3.00 -16.82
CA SER A 45 5.70 4.18 -17.72
C SER A 45 6.84 5.15 -17.41
N LEU A 46 7.12 5.41 -16.13
CA LEU A 46 8.23 6.24 -15.68
C LEU A 46 9.59 5.64 -16.05
N SER A 47 9.73 4.32 -15.96
CA SER A 47 10.92 3.59 -16.38
C SER A 47 11.13 3.70 -17.90
N HIS A 48 10.07 3.49 -18.70
CA HIS A 48 10.15 3.69 -20.16
C HIS A 48 10.52 5.14 -20.50
N TRP A 49 9.91 6.12 -19.85
CA TRP A 49 10.24 7.54 -20.04
C TRP A 49 11.71 7.83 -19.71
N ARG A 50 12.25 7.28 -18.62
CA ARG A 50 13.66 7.45 -18.24
C ARG A 50 14.63 7.00 -19.34
N HIS A 51 14.25 5.97 -20.10
CA HIS A 51 15.06 5.45 -21.20
C HIS A 51 14.97 6.26 -22.51
N THR A 52 14.08 7.26 -22.57
CA THR A 52 14.05 8.21 -23.70
C THR A 52 15.21 9.20 -23.62
N THR A 53 15.51 9.89 -24.72
CA THR A 53 16.50 10.97 -24.76
C THR A 53 16.15 12.11 -23.80
N GLU A 54 14.87 12.49 -23.72
CA GLU A 54 14.39 13.52 -22.79
C GLU A 54 14.60 13.09 -21.34
N GLY A 55 14.15 11.88 -20.97
CA GLY A 55 14.24 11.37 -19.61
C GLY A 55 15.68 11.21 -19.14
N SER A 56 16.53 10.61 -19.97
CA SER A 56 17.96 10.45 -19.65
C SER A 56 18.67 11.79 -19.46
N THR A 57 18.40 12.78 -20.33
CA THR A 57 18.94 14.14 -20.20
C THR A 57 18.48 14.81 -18.91
N PHE A 58 17.19 14.69 -18.57
CA PHE A 58 16.64 15.23 -17.33
C PHE A 58 17.31 14.61 -16.10
N VAL A 59 17.43 13.28 -16.05
CA VAL A 59 18.00 12.56 -14.90
C VAL A 59 19.48 12.93 -14.69
N ILE A 60 20.24 13.10 -15.78
CA ILE A 60 21.63 13.56 -15.69
C ILE A 60 21.70 14.98 -15.14
N ALA A 61 20.87 15.89 -15.67
CA ALA A 61 20.85 17.30 -15.25
C ALA A 61 20.35 17.51 -13.81
N HIS A 62 19.48 16.62 -13.31
CA HIS A 62 18.82 16.73 -12.00
C HIS A 62 19.03 15.48 -11.14
N LYS A 63 20.26 14.95 -11.12
CA LYS A 63 20.61 13.68 -10.47
C LYS A 63 20.14 13.60 -9.02
N ASP A 64 20.52 14.59 -8.20
CA ASP A 64 20.22 14.58 -6.75
C ASP A 64 18.70 14.59 -6.50
N PHE A 65 17.96 15.39 -7.25
CA PHE A 65 16.50 15.43 -7.18
C PHE A 65 15.88 14.09 -7.56
N TRP A 66 16.38 13.45 -8.61
CA TRP A 66 15.91 12.13 -9.05
C TRP A 66 16.18 11.06 -8.00
N GLU A 67 17.41 10.99 -7.47
CA GLU A 67 17.80 10.03 -6.44
C GLU A 67 16.99 10.23 -5.15
N GLN A 68 16.77 11.48 -4.72
CA GLN A 68 15.94 11.78 -3.57
C GLN A 68 14.47 11.35 -3.80
N THR A 69 13.95 11.57 -5.00
CA THR A 69 12.58 11.19 -5.37
C THR A 69 12.39 9.68 -5.29
N ILE A 70 13.29 8.90 -5.90
CA ILE A 70 13.24 7.43 -5.86
C ILE A 70 13.42 6.91 -4.44
N SER A 71 14.41 7.44 -3.70
CA SER A 71 14.67 7.01 -2.32
C SER A 71 13.47 7.26 -1.39
N THR A 72 12.77 8.39 -1.60
CA THR A 72 11.54 8.70 -0.86
C THR A 72 10.44 7.67 -1.16
N MET A 73 10.24 7.34 -2.44
CA MET A 73 9.25 6.34 -2.85
C MET A 73 9.56 4.96 -2.26
N GLU A 74 10.82 4.53 -2.26
CA GLU A 74 11.24 3.25 -1.65
C GLU A 74 11.00 3.23 -0.14
N ARG A 75 11.34 4.30 0.57
CA ARG A 75 11.13 4.42 2.01
C ARG A 75 9.65 4.34 2.35
N ASP A 76 8.82 5.08 1.61
CA ASP A 76 7.38 5.12 1.85
C ASP A 76 6.76 3.73 1.59
N ASP A 77 7.20 3.02 0.55
CA ASP A 77 6.73 1.66 0.25
C ASP A 77 7.13 0.65 1.32
N ARG A 78 8.34 0.75 1.88
CA ARG A 78 8.75 -0.07 3.04
C ARG A 78 7.87 0.20 4.25
N SER A 79 7.59 1.48 4.55
CA SER A 79 6.71 1.86 5.66
C SER A 79 5.30 1.28 5.49
N ARG A 80 4.73 1.42 4.29
CA ARG A 80 3.40 0.87 3.96
C ARG A 80 3.33 -0.65 4.09
N LEU A 81 4.38 -1.35 3.66
CA LEU A 81 4.47 -2.80 3.80
C LEU A 81 4.43 -3.24 5.27
N GLU A 82 5.16 -2.55 6.16
CA GLU A 82 5.16 -2.86 7.59
C GLU A 82 3.78 -2.61 8.22
N ILE A 83 3.11 -1.50 7.86
CA ILE A 83 1.73 -1.23 8.31
C ILE A 83 0.78 -2.34 7.88
N ILE A 84 0.87 -2.81 6.63
CA ILE A 84 0.04 -3.91 6.12
C ILE A 84 0.29 -5.22 6.88
N LYS A 85 1.55 -5.56 7.17
CA LYS A 85 1.91 -6.75 7.95
C LYS A 85 1.34 -6.70 9.37
N GLU A 86 1.55 -5.60 10.08
CA GLU A 86 1.06 -5.40 11.45
C GLU A 86 -0.47 -5.52 11.52
N ARG A 87 -1.17 -4.90 10.55
CA ARG A 87 -2.63 -4.97 10.47
C ARG A 87 -3.13 -6.37 10.17
N LYS A 88 -2.48 -7.10 9.26
CA LYS A 88 -2.79 -8.50 8.95
C LYS A 88 -2.71 -9.37 10.22
N GLU A 89 -1.64 -9.22 11.00
CA GLU A 89 -1.48 -9.95 12.25
C GLU A 89 -2.58 -9.62 13.26
N THR A 90 -2.90 -8.33 13.41
CA THR A 90 -3.95 -7.86 14.33
C THR A 90 -5.32 -8.43 13.97
N VAL A 91 -5.71 -8.37 12.69
CA VAL A 91 -6.97 -8.95 12.20
C VAL A 91 -6.99 -10.47 12.42
N GLY A 92 -5.87 -11.15 12.16
CA GLY A 92 -5.72 -12.58 12.43
C GLY A 92 -6.00 -12.95 13.89
N LYS A 93 -5.42 -12.20 14.85
CA LYS A 93 -5.66 -12.39 16.28
C LYS A 93 -7.13 -12.18 16.66
N ILE A 94 -7.75 -11.09 16.18
CA ILE A 94 -9.17 -10.79 16.43
C ILE A 94 -10.07 -11.93 15.94
N LEU A 95 -9.81 -12.47 14.75
CA LEU A 95 -10.59 -13.59 14.20
C LEU A 95 -10.42 -14.86 15.01
N GLN A 96 -9.19 -15.19 15.42
CA GLN A 96 -8.92 -16.33 16.30
C GLN A 96 -9.66 -16.20 17.64
N GLU A 97 -9.63 -15.03 18.27
CA GLU A 97 -10.38 -14.77 19.51
C GLU A 97 -11.89 -14.93 19.30
N ARG A 98 -12.43 -14.43 18.18
CA ARG A 98 -13.86 -14.60 17.86
C ARG A 98 -14.23 -16.07 17.66
N ILE A 99 -13.38 -16.87 17.00
CA ILE A 99 -13.58 -18.32 16.84
C ILE A 99 -13.58 -19.00 18.21
N SER A 100 -12.57 -18.73 19.04
CA SER A 100 -12.49 -19.30 20.39
C SER A 100 -13.71 -18.95 21.25
N LYS A 101 -14.18 -17.70 21.22
CA LYS A 101 -15.40 -17.28 21.93
C LYS A 101 -16.66 -17.98 21.40
N LYS A 102 -16.80 -18.15 20.09
CA LYS A 102 -17.93 -18.91 19.50
C LYS A 102 -17.89 -20.38 19.92
N ASN A 103 -16.72 -20.99 19.94
CA ASN A 103 -16.56 -22.39 20.36
C ASN A 103 -16.95 -22.59 21.82
N VAL A 104 -16.63 -21.63 22.70
CA VAL A 104 -17.09 -21.64 24.11
C VAL A 104 -18.63 -21.58 24.18
N LEU A 105 -19.28 -20.74 23.38
CA LEU A 105 -20.74 -20.66 23.33
C LEU A 105 -21.39 -21.95 22.83
N LEU A 106 -20.79 -22.60 21.83
CA LEU A 106 -21.26 -23.91 21.35
C LEU A 106 -21.14 -24.97 22.45
N TYR A 107 -20.04 -25.01 23.19
CA TYR A 107 -19.87 -25.93 24.32
C TYR A 107 -20.89 -25.70 25.45
N HIS A 108 -21.29 -24.44 25.70
CA HIS A 108 -22.38 -24.14 26.62
C HIS A 108 -23.77 -24.49 26.08
N GLN A 109 -23.97 -24.49 24.76
CA GLN A 109 -25.22 -24.96 24.14
C GLN A 109 -25.33 -26.49 24.10
N THR A 110 -24.21 -27.21 23.98
CA THR A 110 -24.17 -28.68 24.02
C THR A 110 -23.94 -29.25 25.41
N GLY A 111 -23.84 -28.40 26.42
CA GLY A 111 -23.61 -28.73 27.84
C GLY A 111 -24.90 -28.93 28.65
N VAL A 112 -25.97 -29.34 27.97
CA VAL A 112 -27.16 -30.04 28.52
C VAL A 112 -27.35 -31.29 27.68
#